data_AF-A0A8T0P811-F1
#
_entry.id   AF-A0A8T0P811-F1
#
_cell.length_a   1.000
_cell.length_b   1.000
_cell.length_c   1.000
_cell.angle_alpha   90.00
_cell.angle_beta   90.00
_cell.angle_gamma   90.00
#
_symmetry.space_group_name_H-M   'P 1'
#
loop_
_entity.id
_entity.type
_entity.pdbx_description
1 polymer ?
#
loop_
_entity_poly.entity_id
_entity_poly.type
_entity_poly.pdbx_seq_one_letter_code
_entity_poly.pdbx_strand_id
1 'polypeptide(L)'
;MGIFLMNVTMTIFQDMADYLKSCRFLPRLNNEIPDKRNATYKKRFSSLENLVLIMFQDDAVLIPRETAWFGYYPDGAFDPVLPPQKTKLYEEDWIGLKTLDEAGRVKFVSVAGGHLGISKGDMKKYIVPYLADKSSEKTLQWSISDLLGVTWHIAREALGQTEGAVLYSRAL
;
A
#
# COMPACT_ATOMS: atom_id res chain seq x y z
N MET A 1 9.74 1.22 -0.50
CA MET A 1 8.83 1.19 -1.66
C MET A 1 9.04 -0.15 -2.36
N GLY A 2 8.11 -1.09 -2.21
CA GLY A 2 8.21 -2.41 -2.84
C GLY A 2 7.18 -2.49 -3.96
N ILE A 3 7.63 -2.40 -5.22
CA ILE A 3 6.82 -2.84 -6.35
C ILE A 3 6.95 -4.35 -6.36
N PHE A 4 5.94 -5.04 -5.84
CA PHE A 4 5.92 -6.50 -5.77
C PHE A 4 5.29 -7.03 -7.05
N LEU A 5 6.11 -7.20 -8.08
CA LEU A 5 5.74 -7.96 -9.27
C LEU A 5 6.06 -9.43 -9.00
N MET A 6 5.06 -10.21 -8.61
CA MET A 6 5.15 -11.67 -8.67
C MET A 6 5.13 -12.08 -10.13
N ASN A 7 6.29 -12.05 -10.78
CA ASN A 7 6.44 -12.66 -12.09
C ASN A 7 6.55 -14.17 -11.89
N VAL A 8 5.40 -14.83 -11.96
CA VAL A 8 5.29 -16.28 -11.86
C VAL A 8 4.78 -16.75 -13.22
N THR A 9 5.71 -17.06 -14.13
CA THR A 9 5.40 -17.94 -15.26
C THR A 9 5.26 -19.34 -14.71
N MET A 10 4.11 -19.66 -14.10
CA MET A 10 3.81 -21.01 -13.62
C MET A 10 2.79 -21.67 -14.52
N THR A 11 3.17 -22.85 -15.00
CA THR A 11 2.26 -23.96 -15.27
C THR A 11 1.13 -23.92 -14.27
N ILE A 12 -0.10 -23.73 -14.72
CA ILE A 12 -1.24 -23.60 -13.80
C ILE A 12 -1.38 -24.95 -13.07
N PHE A 13 -1.14 -24.95 -11.76
CA PHE A 13 -1.18 -26.17 -10.96
C PHE A 13 -2.63 -26.50 -10.61
N GLN A 14 -3.17 -27.55 -11.22
CA GLN A 14 -4.45 -28.12 -10.80
C GLN A 14 -4.30 -28.93 -9.50
N ASP A 15 -3.09 -29.48 -9.26
CA ASP A 15 -2.77 -30.24 -8.06
C ASP A 15 -2.04 -29.37 -7.04
N MET A 16 -2.79 -28.96 -6.01
CA MET A 16 -2.27 -28.18 -4.88
C MET A 16 -1.21 -28.95 -4.08
N ALA A 17 -1.31 -30.28 -3.98
CA ALA A 17 -0.34 -31.08 -3.23
C ALA A 17 1.02 -31.08 -3.94
N ASP A 18 1.02 -31.25 -5.27
CA ASP A 18 2.24 -31.17 -6.07
C ASP A 18 2.84 -29.77 -6.08
N TYR A 19 2.03 -28.72 -6.15
CA TYR A 19 2.50 -27.34 -6.02
C TYR A 19 3.16 -27.08 -4.66
N LEU A 20 2.51 -27.47 -3.55
CA LEU A 20 3.06 -27.29 -2.20
C LEU A 20 4.36 -28.08 -1.99
N LYS A 21 4.52 -29.22 -2.69
CA LYS A 21 5.70 -30.08 -2.60
C LYS A 21 6.86 -29.60 -3.49
N SER A 22 6.57 -29.15 -4.72
CA SER A 22 7.56 -28.81 -5.73
C SER A 22 7.98 -27.35 -5.72
N CYS A 23 7.07 -26.43 -5.39
CA CYS A 23 7.37 -25.00 -5.36
C CYS A 23 8.09 -24.62 -4.07
N ARG A 24 9.36 -24.24 -4.18
CA ARG A 24 10.20 -23.92 -3.01
C ARG A 24 9.99 -22.51 -2.46
N PHE A 25 9.42 -21.61 -3.27
CA PHE A 25 9.36 -20.19 -2.98
C PHE A 25 7.95 -19.73 -2.58
N LEU A 26 6.97 -19.87 -3.48
CA LEU A 26 5.64 -19.29 -3.29
C LEU A 26 4.88 -19.84 -2.07
N PRO A 27 4.77 -21.16 -1.84
CA PRO A 27 4.10 -21.69 -0.66
C PRO A 27 4.64 -21.16 0.66
N ARG A 28 5.95 -20.88 0.72
CA ARG A 28 6.61 -20.32 1.90
C ARG A 28 6.35 -18.83 2.04
N LEU A 29 6.44 -18.08 0.94
CA LEU A 29 6.26 -16.63 0.94
C LEU A 29 4.80 -16.24 1.26
N ASN A 30 3.86 -16.99 0.69
CA ASN A 30 2.43 -16.77 0.84
C ASN A 30 1.83 -17.41 2.10
N ASN A 31 2.66 -18.01 2.98
CA ASN A 31 2.22 -18.68 4.20
C ASN A 31 1.15 -19.78 3.96
N GLU A 32 1.29 -20.52 2.87
CA GLU A 32 0.30 -21.53 2.45
C GLU A 32 0.46 -22.86 3.19
N ILE A 33 1.64 -23.11 3.77
CA ILE A 33 1.95 -24.33 4.53
C ILE A 33 1.55 -24.13 6.00
N PRO A 34 0.49 -24.79 6.52
CA PRO A 34 -0.10 -24.46 7.82
C PRO A 34 0.86 -24.55 9.02
N ASP A 35 1.69 -25.60 9.07
CA ASP A 35 2.67 -25.85 10.15
C ASP A 35 3.94 -24.97 10.04
N LYS A 36 4.11 -24.22 8.94
CA LYS A 36 5.30 -23.41 8.66
C LYS A 36 5.00 -21.94 8.44
N ARG A 37 3.78 -21.49 8.78
CA ARG A 37 3.38 -20.08 8.64
C ARG A 37 4.31 -19.17 9.44
N ASN A 38 4.83 -18.15 8.78
CA ASN A 38 5.81 -17.23 9.36
C ASN A 38 5.13 -15.91 9.77
N ALA A 39 4.94 -15.71 11.07
CA ALA A 39 4.36 -14.49 11.63
C ALA A 39 5.20 -13.23 11.34
N THR A 40 6.52 -13.37 11.16
CA THR A 40 7.39 -12.24 10.79
C THR A 40 7.10 -11.75 9.38
N TYR A 41 6.77 -12.64 8.45
CA TYR A 41 6.41 -12.26 7.08
C TYR A 41 5.13 -11.44 7.08
N LYS A 42 4.10 -11.94 7.77
CA LYS A 42 2.84 -11.21 7.98
C LYS A 42 3.09 -9.83 8.59
N LYS A 43 3.82 -9.77 9.71
CA LYS A 43 4.14 -8.50 10.39
C LYS A 43 4.82 -7.49 9.47
N ARG A 44 5.80 -7.94 8.68
CA ARG A 44 6.54 -7.07 7.75
C ARG A 44 5.66 -6.61 6.59
N PHE A 45 4.90 -7.51 5.98
CA PHE A 45 3.99 -7.14 4.90
C PHE A 45 2.93 -6.15 5.40
N SER A 46 2.29 -6.40 6.54
CA SER A 46 1.31 -5.48 7.15
C SER A 46 1.88 -4.14 7.62
N SER A 47 3.21 -4.01 7.70
CA SER A 47 3.86 -2.74 8.07
C SER A 47 3.98 -1.76 6.90
N LEU A 48 3.65 -2.17 5.67
CA LEU A 48 3.65 -1.29 4.51
C LEU A 48 2.73 -0.08 4.72
N GLU A 49 3.23 1.12 4.40
CA GLU A 49 2.41 2.33 4.44
C GLU A 49 1.33 2.33 3.36
N ASN A 50 1.70 1.89 2.15
CA ASN A 50 0.80 1.77 1.01
C ASN A 50 1.19 0.54 0.19
N LEU A 51 0.19 -0.20 -0.29
CA LEU A 51 0.33 -1.29 -1.24
C LEU A 51 -0.54 -0.97 -2.46
N VAL A 52 0.10 -0.61 -3.58
CA VAL A 52 -0.60 -0.31 -4.84
C VAL A 52 -0.44 -1.51 -5.78
N LEU A 53 -1.56 -2.14 -6.10
CA LEU A 53 -1.64 -3.33 -6.95
C LEU A 53 -2.28 -2.93 -8.28
N ILE A 54 -1.51 -3.00 -9.36
CA ILE A 54 -1.95 -2.58 -10.70
C ILE A 54 -2.20 -3.82 -11.55
N MET A 55 -3.42 -3.95 -12.06
CA MET A 55 -3.81 -4.99 -13.00
C MET A 55 -4.02 -4.39 -14.39
N PHE A 56 -3.43 -5.03 -15.39
CA PHE A 56 -3.57 -4.67 -16.80
C PHE A 56 -4.77 -5.40 -17.40
N GLN A 57 -5.67 -4.67 -18.06
CA GLN A 57 -6.92 -5.22 -18.58
C GLN A 57 -6.67 -6.24 -19.70
N ASP A 58 -5.65 -6.00 -20.53
CA ASP A 58 -5.33 -6.84 -21.69
C ASP A 58 -4.07 -7.67 -21.43
N ASP A 59 -3.77 -7.99 -20.16
CA ASP A 59 -2.62 -8.83 -19.79
C ASP A 59 -2.79 -10.26 -20.33
N ALA A 60 -1.86 -10.68 -21.19
CA ALA A 60 -1.79 -12.03 -21.73
C ALA A 60 -0.64 -12.85 -21.14
N VAL A 61 0.13 -12.28 -20.21
CA VAL A 61 1.28 -12.92 -19.54
C VAL A 61 0.85 -13.49 -18.20
N LEU A 62 0.08 -12.73 -17.43
CA LEU A 62 -0.48 -13.17 -16.16
C LEU A 62 -1.79 -13.93 -16.39
N ILE A 63 -1.82 -15.21 -16.03
CA ILE A 63 -2.98 -16.08 -16.20
C ILE A 63 -3.31 -16.74 -14.86
N PRO A 64 -4.44 -16.39 -14.20
CA PRO A 64 -5.37 -15.32 -14.56
C PRO A 64 -4.76 -13.94 -14.26
N ARG A 65 -5.20 -12.89 -14.97
CA ARG A 65 -4.68 -11.52 -14.78
C ARG A 65 -4.92 -10.99 -13.35
N GLU A 66 -5.96 -11.49 -12.69
CA GLU A 66 -6.33 -11.18 -11.31
C GLU A 66 -5.24 -11.59 -10.29
N THR A 67 -4.26 -12.39 -10.69
CA THR A 67 -3.06 -12.66 -9.86
C THR A 67 -2.32 -11.37 -9.48
N ALA A 68 -2.39 -10.32 -10.32
CA ALA A 68 -1.86 -8.99 -10.00
C ALA A 68 -2.48 -8.37 -8.73
N TRP A 69 -3.67 -8.83 -8.35
CA TRP A 69 -4.41 -8.41 -7.18
C TRP A 69 -4.47 -9.47 -6.08
N PHE A 70 -3.69 -10.55 -6.15
CA PHE A 70 -3.83 -11.75 -5.30
C PHE A 70 -5.16 -12.52 -5.48
N GLY A 71 -5.85 -12.31 -6.61
CA GLY A 71 -6.93 -13.20 -7.04
C GLY A 71 -6.35 -14.44 -7.73
N TYR A 72 -7.07 -15.57 -7.65
CA TYR A 72 -6.64 -16.81 -8.31
C TYR A 72 -7.82 -17.77 -8.50
N TYR A 73 -7.57 -18.90 -9.17
CA TYR A 73 -8.55 -19.97 -9.30
C TYR A 73 -8.74 -20.73 -7.97
N PRO A 74 -9.92 -21.33 -7.74
CA PRO A 74 -10.12 -22.26 -6.63
C PRO A 74 -9.30 -23.54 -6.81
N ASP A 75 -8.98 -24.20 -5.69
CA ASP A 75 -8.23 -25.47 -5.67
C ASP A 75 -8.89 -26.51 -6.62
N GLY A 76 -8.15 -27.01 -7.60
CA GLY A 76 -8.59 -28.07 -8.50
C GLY A 76 -9.44 -27.64 -9.72
N ALA A 77 -9.74 -26.35 -9.87
CA ALA A 77 -10.50 -25.83 -11.01
C ALA A 77 -9.86 -24.57 -11.61
N PHE A 78 -10.31 -24.18 -12.80
CA PHE A 78 -9.84 -22.99 -13.54
C PHE A 78 -10.92 -21.92 -13.66
N ASP A 79 -12.06 -22.12 -12.99
CA ASP A 79 -13.17 -21.20 -12.99
C ASP A 79 -14.06 -21.45 -11.76
N PRO A 80 -14.75 -20.41 -11.26
CA PRO A 80 -14.55 -19.00 -11.60
C PRO A 80 -13.27 -18.43 -10.99
N VAL A 81 -12.73 -17.35 -11.56
CA VAL A 81 -11.62 -16.60 -10.93
C VAL A 81 -12.12 -15.95 -9.64
N LEU A 82 -11.43 -16.20 -8.53
CA LEU A 82 -11.75 -15.60 -7.24
C LEU A 82 -11.09 -14.22 -7.11
N PRO A 83 -11.84 -13.17 -6.72
CA PRO A 83 -11.22 -11.92 -6.28
C PRO A 83 -10.42 -12.16 -4.99
N PRO A 84 -9.43 -11.31 -4.66
CA PRO A 84 -8.58 -11.51 -3.50
C PRO A 84 -9.37 -11.71 -2.20
N GLN A 85 -10.47 -10.97 -2.01
CA GLN A 85 -11.30 -11.04 -0.80
C GLN A 85 -11.98 -12.39 -0.56
N LYS A 86 -12.06 -13.26 -1.58
CA LYS A 86 -12.64 -14.61 -1.49
C LYS A 86 -11.58 -15.71 -1.42
N THR A 87 -10.30 -15.36 -1.37
CA THR A 87 -9.21 -16.34 -1.23
C THR A 87 -8.96 -16.66 0.24
N LYS A 88 -8.56 -17.90 0.55
CA LYS A 88 -8.17 -18.29 1.92
C LYS A 88 -7.05 -17.42 2.47
N LEU A 89 -6.09 -17.04 1.61
CA LEU A 89 -4.97 -16.14 1.95
C LEU A 89 -5.47 -14.81 2.52
N TYR A 90 -6.55 -14.26 1.98
CA TYR A 90 -7.17 -13.03 2.47
C TYR A 90 -8.09 -13.28 3.66
N GLU A 91 -9.02 -14.24 3.56
CA GLU A 91 -10.05 -14.49 4.59
C GLU A 91 -9.44 -14.83 5.96
N GLU A 92 -8.40 -15.67 5.97
CA GLU A 92 -7.62 -16.04 7.15
C GLU A 92 -6.40 -15.12 7.39
N ASP A 93 -6.20 -14.12 6.53
CA ASP A 93 -5.16 -13.09 6.63
C ASP A 93 -3.73 -13.66 6.79
N TRP A 94 -3.35 -14.63 5.94
CA TRP A 94 -2.09 -15.38 6.06
C TRP A 94 -0.84 -14.52 5.99
N ILE A 95 -0.86 -13.53 5.08
CA ILE A 95 0.25 -12.59 4.88
C ILE A 95 -0.05 -11.20 5.42
N GLY A 96 -1.25 -10.95 5.94
CA GLY A 96 -1.61 -9.61 6.41
C GLY A 96 -2.23 -8.69 5.36
N LEU A 97 -2.67 -9.24 4.22
CA LEU A 97 -3.30 -8.49 3.14
C LEU A 97 -4.66 -7.91 3.56
N LYS A 98 -5.49 -8.68 4.26
CA LYS A 98 -6.77 -8.21 4.80
C LYS A 98 -6.55 -7.10 5.82
N THR A 99 -5.57 -7.28 6.71
CA THR A 99 -5.18 -6.24 7.67
C THR A 99 -4.76 -4.93 6.99
N LEU A 100 -4.04 -4.98 5.86
CA LEU A 100 -3.67 -3.79 5.10
C LEU A 100 -4.88 -3.15 4.41
N ASP A 101 -5.75 -3.98 3.82
CA ASP A 101 -6.90 -3.54 3.04
C ASP A 101 -7.94 -2.86 3.93
N GLU A 102 -8.28 -3.49 5.07
CA GLU A 102 -9.17 -2.91 6.09
C GLU A 102 -8.63 -1.61 6.69
N ALA A 103 -7.30 -1.47 6.76
CA ALA A 103 -6.66 -0.21 7.16
C ALA A 103 -6.64 0.87 6.06
N GLY A 104 -7.24 0.59 4.90
CA GLY A 104 -7.31 1.53 3.76
C GLY A 104 -5.98 1.73 3.03
N ARG A 105 -4.98 0.89 3.29
CA ARG A 105 -3.61 1.01 2.76
C ARG A 105 -3.38 0.24 1.47
N VAL A 106 -4.34 -0.56 1.02
CA VAL A 106 -4.30 -1.23 -0.28
C VAL A 106 -5.04 -0.40 -1.32
N LYS A 107 -4.52 -0.40 -2.56
CA LYS A 107 -5.14 0.22 -3.73
C LYS A 107 -5.14 -0.77 -4.88
N PHE A 108 -6.33 -1.26 -5.22
CA PHE A 108 -6.56 -2.08 -6.40
C PHE A 108 -6.84 -1.17 -7.59
N VAL A 109 -5.90 -1.09 -8.53
CA VAL A 109 -5.96 -0.22 -9.70
C VAL A 109 -6.00 -1.07 -10.97
N SER A 110 -6.97 -0.80 -11.84
CA SER A 110 -7.06 -1.44 -13.16
C SER A 110 -6.77 -0.39 -14.22
N VAL A 111 -5.87 -0.70 -15.14
CA VAL A 111 -5.47 0.17 -16.25
C VAL A 111 -5.61 -0.56 -17.58
N ALA A 112 -5.90 0.18 -18.64
CA ALA A 112 -5.94 -0.36 -20.00
C ALA A 112 -4.52 -0.72 -20.48
N GLY A 113 -4.43 -1.64 -21.44
CA GLY A 113 -3.17 -2.07 -22.04
C GLY A 113 -2.74 -3.48 -21.63
N GLY A 114 -1.73 -3.99 -22.34
CA GLY A 114 -1.12 -5.29 -22.08
C GLY A 114 -0.09 -5.26 -20.95
N HIS A 115 0.60 -6.38 -20.74
CA HIS A 115 1.57 -6.54 -19.66
C HIS A 115 2.60 -5.39 -19.61
N LEU A 116 2.61 -4.63 -18.51
CA LEU A 116 3.45 -3.44 -18.28
C LEU A 116 3.18 -2.25 -19.25
N GLY A 117 2.15 -2.33 -20.07
CA GLY A 117 1.74 -1.30 -21.03
C GLY A 117 0.94 -0.18 -20.38
N ILE A 118 1.51 0.54 -19.41
CA ILE A 118 0.85 1.63 -18.68
C ILE A 118 1.05 2.99 -19.38
N SER A 119 -0.02 3.79 -19.48
CA SER A 119 0.07 5.14 -20.03
C SER A 119 0.80 6.11 -19.07
N LYS A 120 1.41 7.17 -19.61
CA LYS A 120 2.01 8.23 -18.78
C LYS A 120 0.97 8.91 -17.86
N GLY A 121 -0.26 9.05 -18.33
CA GLY A 121 -1.37 9.60 -17.55
C GLY A 121 -1.70 8.73 -16.34
N ASP A 122 -1.81 7.42 -16.56
CA ASP A 122 -2.10 6.46 -15.48
C ASP A 122 -0.93 6.34 -14.50
N MET A 123 0.33 6.34 -14.97
CA MET A 123 1.49 6.40 -14.08
C MET A 123 1.45 7.65 -13.19
N LYS A 124 1.18 8.82 -13.78
CA LYS A 124 1.09 10.08 -13.03
C LYS A 124 -0.05 10.06 -12.01
N LYS A 125 -1.16 9.39 -12.32
CA LYS A 125 -2.34 9.30 -11.46
C LYS A 125 -2.18 8.30 -10.33
N TYR A 126 -1.66 7.10 -10.61
CA TYR A 126 -1.73 5.95 -9.69
C TYR A 126 -0.38 5.61 -9.04
N ILE A 127 0.74 6.04 -9.61
CA ILE A 127 2.08 5.71 -9.09
C ILE A 127 2.72 6.93 -8.42
N VAL A 128 2.82 8.05 -9.14
CA VAL A 128 3.55 9.25 -8.70
C VAL A 128 3.16 9.77 -7.31
N PRO A 129 1.86 9.78 -6.89
CA PRO A 129 1.48 10.25 -5.55
C PRO A 129 2.14 9.48 -4.41
N TYR A 130 2.59 8.24 -4.64
CA TYR A 130 3.24 7.40 -3.64
C TYR A 130 4.77 7.45 -3.69
N LEU A 131 5.35 8.13 -4.68
CA LEU A 131 6.80 8.32 -4.84
C LEU A 131 7.28 9.65 -4.26
N ALA A 132 6.38 10.63 -4.20
CA ALA A 132 6.71 11.96 -3.67
C ALA A 132 7.04 11.86 -2.18
N ASP A 133 8.12 12.53 -1.77
CA ASP A 133 8.55 12.50 -0.39
C ASP A 133 7.62 13.37 0.47
N LYS A 134 7.07 12.79 1.54
CA LYS A 134 6.25 13.49 2.55
C LYS A 134 7.04 14.60 3.26
N SER A 135 8.38 14.60 3.14
CA SER A 135 9.24 15.68 3.65
C SER A 135 8.95 17.02 2.96
N SER A 136 8.66 17.00 1.65
CA SER A 136 8.47 18.22 0.85
C SER A 136 7.21 19.02 1.25
N GLU A 137 6.13 18.33 1.62
CA GLU A 137 4.89 18.95 2.11
C GLU A 137 5.08 19.56 3.51
N LYS A 138 5.85 18.91 4.39
CA LYS A 138 6.17 19.45 5.73
C LYS A 138 7.02 20.72 5.67
N THR A 139 7.99 20.78 4.75
CA THR A 139 8.84 21.97 4.56
C THR A 139 8.04 23.18 4.09
N LEU A 140 7.08 22.98 3.16
CA LEU A 140 6.20 24.04 2.69
C LEU A 140 5.22 24.52 3.77
N GLN A 141 4.66 23.60 4.56
CA GLN A 141 3.76 23.93 5.67
C GLN A 141 4.46 24.77 6.74
N TRP A 142 5.67 24.37 7.15
CA TRP A 142 6.47 25.12 8.14
C TRP A 142 6.80 26.53 7.63
N SER A 143 7.23 26.65 6.37
CA SER A 143 7.55 27.95 5.75
C SER A 143 6.36 28.91 5.69
N ILE A 144 5.14 28.42 5.42
CA ILE A 144 3.92 29.26 5.43
C ILE A 144 3.55 29.67 6.86
N SER A 145 3.66 28.76 7.83
CA SER A 145 3.40 29.07 9.25
C SER A 145 4.39 30.11 9.79
N ASP A 146 5.66 30.02 9.43
CA ASP A 146 6.67 31.00 9.83
C ASP A 146 6.41 32.38 9.21
N LEU A 147 6.07 32.42 7.91
CA LEU A 147 5.67 33.65 7.23
C LEU A 147 4.46 34.29 7.91
N LEU A 148 3.40 33.53 8.17
CA LEU A 148 2.21 34.02 8.85
C LEU A 148 2.53 34.49 10.28
N GLY A 149 3.41 33.79 11.00
CA GLY A 149 3.90 34.20 12.31
C GLY A 149 4.62 35.55 12.27
N VAL A 150 5.59 35.71 11.37
CA VAL A 150 6.31 36.98 11.18
C VAL A 150 5.35 38.12 10.79
N THR A 151 4.43 37.85 9.87
CA THR A 151 3.46 38.85 9.40
C THR A 151 2.50 39.26 10.53
N TRP A 152 2.09 38.32 11.37
CA TRP A 152 1.28 38.58 12.57
C TRP A 152 2.04 39.41 13.60
N HIS A 153 3.33 39.13 13.83
CA HIS A 153 4.18 39.94 14.71
C HIS A 153 4.29 41.39 14.22
N ILE A 154 4.55 41.60 12.92
CA ILE A 154 4.63 42.95 12.33
C ILE A 154 3.29 43.68 12.42
N ALA A 155 2.18 43.01 12.10
CA ALA A 155 0.85 43.60 12.20
C ALA A 155 0.51 43.98 13.65
N ARG A 156 0.91 43.16 14.64
CA ARG A 156 0.69 43.42 16.06
C ARG A 156 1.52 44.62 16.57
N GLU A 157 2.75 44.76 16.09
CA GLU A 157 3.60 45.93 16.37
C GLU A 157 3.02 47.20 15.74
N ALA A 158 2.56 47.14 14.49
CA ALA A 158 1.94 48.27 13.79
C ALA A 158 0.58 48.69 14.41
N LEU A 159 -0.15 47.75 15.00
CA LEU A 159 -1.40 48.01 15.72
C LEU A 159 -1.19 48.47 17.17
N GLY A 160 0.05 48.64 17.63
CA GLY A 160 0.36 49.24 18.93
C GLY A 160 -0.14 48.44 20.15
N GLN A 161 -0.38 47.14 20.00
CA GLN A 161 -0.81 46.27 21.11
C GLN A 161 0.40 45.84 21.94
N THR A 162 0.91 46.74 22.77
CA THR A 162 1.87 46.42 23.84
C THR A 162 1.11 46.06 25.12
N GLU A 163 1.15 44.80 25.55
CA GLU A 163 0.70 44.45 26.89
C GLU A 163 1.65 45.05 27.93
N GLY A 164 1.08 45.80 28.87
CA GLY A 164 1.78 46.30 30.04
C GLY A 164 2.20 45.16 30.95
N ALA A 165 3.48 45.12 31.30
CA ALA A 165 3.95 44.40 32.46
C ALA A 165 3.36 45.06 33.73
N VAL A 166 2.56 44.34 34.50
CA VAL A 166 2.27 44.69 35.90
C VAL A 166 2.93 43.65 36.79
N LEU A 167 4.06 44.06 37.36
CA LEU A 167 4.60 43.47 38.59
C LEU A 167 3.77 43.99 39.77
N TYR A 168 3.24 43.08 40.60
CA TYR A 168 3.20 43.33 42.04
C TYR A 168 3.38 42.04 42.83
N SER A 169 4.23 42.15 43.85
CA SER A 169 4.69 41.13 44.78
C SER A 169 3.75 40.96 45.99
N ARG A 170 3.69 39.70 46.49
CA ARG A 170 3.65 39.22 47.90
C ARG A 170 2.56 39.68 48.91
N ALA A 171 2.20 38.67 49.75
CA ALA A 171 1.49 38.67 51.05
C ALA A 171 -0.03 38.89 50.97
N LEU A 172 -0.90 38.01 51.45
CA LEU A 172 -0.91 37.15 52.65
C LEU A 172 -1.22 35.67 52.38
#